data_AF-A0A5C8T7H3-F1
#
_entry.id   AF-A0A5C8T7H3-F1
#
_cell.length_a   1.000
_cell.length_b   1.000
_cell.length_c   1.000
_cell.angle_alpha   90.00
_cell.angle_beta   90.00
_cell.angle_gamma   90.00
#
_symmetry.space_group_name_H-M   'P 1'
#
loop_
_entity.id
_entity.type
_entity.pdbx_description
1 polymer ?
#
loop_
_entity_poly.entity_id
_entity_poly.type
_entity_poly.pdbx_seq_one_letter_code
_entity_poly.pdbx_strand_id
1 'polypeptide(L)'
;MPPSVEVAPDLSGLIELSRIAHLDLKPVILRVQTDLFVQAANRDKSDIESFASLAGGLIPIVDEETAAIVAEKLAPFADTPQSVLATLAARGGRVRDIVLGTAVTLSPALIDAALLDGADLGSAMAGRPGLPRAVVAELAQRGDPAIDRALAGNLAITLRSDSARHLVGRGRADPDLAGLLLARPDLAADDLAPLYL
;
A
#
# COMPACT_ATOMS: atom_id res chain seq x y z
N MET A 1 40.49 -27.26 -5.49
CA MET A 1 39.28 -26.46 -5.21
C MET A 1 38.34 -26.62 -6.39
N PRO A 2 37.15 -27.23 -6.24
CA PRO A 2 36.09 -27.08 -7.22
C PRO A 2 35.20 -25.87 -6.85
N PRO A 3 34.56 -25.23 -7.83
CA PRO A 3 33.69 -24.07 -7.61
C PRO A 3 32.32 -24.51 -7.07
N SER A 4 31.85 -23.83 -6.02
CA SER A 4 30.48 -23.93 -5.52
C SER A 4 29.54 -23.29 -6.55
N VAL A 5 28.73 -24.11 -7.22
CA VAL A 5 27.61 -23.64 -8.02
C VAL A 5 26.47 -23.34 -7.06
N GLU A 6 26.06 -22.06 -6.99
CA GLU A 6 24.81 -21.67 -6.35
C GLU A 6 23.66 -22.42 -7.04
N VAL A 7 23.07 -23.37 -6.32
CA VAL A 7 21.89 -24.10 -6.77
C VAL A 7 20.72 -23.13 -6.65
N ALA A 8 20.37 -22.47 -7.75
CA ALA A 8 19.06 -21.84 -7.88
C ALA A 8 17.97 -22.90 -7.61
N PRO A 9 16.91 -22.57 -6.87
CA PRO A 9 15.84 -23.53 -6.59
C PRO A 9 15.22 -24.02 -7.90
N ASP A 10 15.23 -25.33 -8.11
CA ASP A 10 14.74 -25.98 -9.32
C ASP A 10 13.22 -25.81 -9.44
N LEU A 11 12.81 -24.91 -10.34
CA LEU A 11 11.42 -24.63 -10.69
C LEU A 11 10.72 -25.80 -11.40
N SER A 12 11.47 -26.83 -11.82
CA SER A 12 10.92 -28.02 -12.50
C SER A 12 9.97 -28.82 -11.60
N GLY A 13 10.24 -28.89 -10.29
CA GLY A 13 9.36 -29.59 -9.34
C GLY A 13 7.99 -28.92 -9.16
N LEU A 14 7.93 -27.59 -9.27
CA LEU A 14 6.68 -26.83 -9.23
C LEU A 14 5.82 -27.06 -10.49
N ILE A 15 6.47 -27.23 -11.64
CA ILE A 15 5.81 -27.51 -12.93
C ILE A 15 5.25 -28.94 -12.97
N GLU A 16 5.91 -29.91 -12.33
CA GLU A 16 5.35 -31.26 -12.20
C GLU A 16 4.17 -31.33 -11.23
N LEU A 17 4.24 -30.62 -10.09
CA LEU A 17 3.12 -30.54 -9.15
C LEU A 17 1.89 -29.83 -9.73
N SER A 18 2.08 -28.82 -10.58
CA SER A 18 0.97 -28.11 -11.23
C SER A 18 0.25 -28.93 -12.31
N ARG A 19 0.86 -30.01 -12.78
CA ARG A 19 0.24 -30.89 -13.78
C ARG A 19 -0.71 -31.89 -13.13
N ILE A 20 -0.60 -32.08 -11.80
CA ILE A 20 -1.34 -33.07 -11.02
C ILE A 20 -2.56 -32.46 -10.30
N ALA A 21 -2.53 -31.17 -10.02
CA ALA A 21 -3.68 -30.43 -9.48
C ALA A 21 -4.04 -29.29 -10.43
N HIS A 22 -5.32 -28.92 -10.52
CA HIS A 22 -5.79 -27.66 -11.11
C HIS A 22 -5.28 -26.44 -10.29
N LEU A 23 -3.98 -26.39 -10.00
CA LEU A 23 -3.32 -25.35 -9.23
C LEU A 23 -3.05 -24.19 -10.17
N ASP A 24 -3.69 -23.05 -9.86
CA ASP A 24 -3.33 -21.80 -10.49
C ASP A 24 -1.93 -21.39 -10.02
N LEU A 25 -0.93 -21.55 -10.89
CA LEU A 25 0.45 -21.15 -10.59
C LEU A 25 0.69 -19.64 -10.72
N LYS A 26 -0.21 -18.88 -11.35
CA LYS A 26 0.03 -17.44 -11.60
C LYS A 26 0.30 -16.67 -10.29
N PRO A 27 -0.47 -16.88 -9.19
CA PRO A 27 -0.18 -16.25 -7.90
C PRO A 27 1.20 -16.64 -7.34
N VAL A 28 1.57 -17.92 -7.48
CA VAL A 28 2.84 -18.44 -6.98
C VAL A 28 4.00 -17.83 -7.75
N ILE A 29 3.94 -17.83 -9.08
CA ILE A 29 4.96 -17.26 -9.96
C ILE A 29 5.15 -15.77 -9.65
N LEU A 30 4.06 -15.00 -9.57
CA LEU A 30 4.14 -13.57 -9.29
C LEU A 30 4.81 -13.30 -7.93
N ARG A 31 4.45 -14.06 -6.88
CA ARG A 31 5.03 -13.89 -5.54
C ARG A 31 6.51 -14.25 -5.51
N VAL A 32 6.89 -15.38 -6.11
CA VAL A 32 8.30 -15.80 -6.19
C VAL A 32 9.13 -14.79 -6.98
N GLN A 33 8.64 -14.34 -8.14
CA GLN A 33 9.34 -13.33 -8.93
C GLN A 33 9.46 -11.99 -8.20
N THR A 34 8.43 -11.59 -7.45
CA THR A 34 8.48 -10.40 -6.59
C THR A 34 9.52 -10.55 -5.48
N ASP A 35 9.59 -11.71 -4.84
CA ASP A 35 10.58 -11.97 -3.79
C ASP A 35 12.01 -11.97 -4.31
N LEU A 36 12.26 -12.63 -5.44
CA LEU A 36 13.55 -12.59 -6.11
C LEU A 36 13.91 -11.16 -6.53
N PHE A 37 12.92 -10.43 -7.09
CA PHE A 37 13.11 -9.04 -7.46
C PHE A 37 13.45 -8.19 -6.24
N VAL A 38 12.87 -8.37 -5.06
CA VAL A 38 13.19 -7.58 -3.86
C VAL A 38 14.52 -8.00 -3.21
N GLN A 39 14.91 -9.27 -3.31
CA GLN A 39 16.14 -9.78 -2.69
C GLN A 39 17.41 -9.55 -3.53
N ALA A 40 17.30 -9.29 -4.83
CA ALA A 40 18.46 -9.08 -5.70
C ALA A 40 19.38 -7.96 -5.19
N ALA A 41 20.68 -8.22 -5.09
CA ALA A 41 21.65 -7.24 -4.60
C ALA A 41 21.93 -6.13 -5.62
N ASN A 42 22.00 -6.50 -6.90
CA ASN A 42 22.10 -5.59 -8.04
C ASN A 42 21.06 -6.00 -9.07
N ARG A 43 20.36 -5.03 -9.65
CA ARG A 43 19.41 -5.24 -10.74
C ARG A 43 19.92 -4.48 -11.93
N ASP A 44 20.12 -5.18 -13.04
CA ASP A 44 20.38 -4.48 -14.28
C ASP A 44 19.06 -3.98 -14.88
N LYS A 45 19.15 -3.13 -15.91
CA LYS A 45 17.96 -2.57 -16.55
C LYS A 45 17.10 -3.64 -17.24
N SER A 46 17.72 -4.71 -17.76
CA SER A 46 17.04 -5.79 -18.46
C SER A 46 16.20 -6.64 -17.50
N ASP A 47 16.72 -6.91 -16.31
CA ASP A 47 16.01 -7.62 -15.24
C ASP A 47 14.79 -6.83 -14.78
N ILE A 48 14.94 -5.51 -14.60
CA ILE A 48 13.85 -4.61 -14.22
C ILE A 48 12.75 -4.60 -15.30
N GLU A 49 13.11 -4.52 -16.58
CA GLU A 49 12.16 -4.55 -17.69
C GLU A 49 11.45 -5.91 -17.82
N SER A 50 12.20 -7.01 -17.65
CA SER A 50 11.66 -8.38 -17.70
C SER A 50 10.67 -8.62 -16.58
N PHE A 51 11.04 -8.23 -15.35
CA PHE A 51 10.14 -8.28 -14.20
C PHE A 51 8.90 -7.42 -14.44
N ALA A 52 9.06 -6.19 -14.92
CA ALA A 52 7.94 -5.29 -15.18
C ALA A 52 6.95 -5.86 -16.20
N SER A 53 7.45 -6.47 -17.28
CA SER A 53 6.61 -7.11 -18.29
C SER A 53 5.84 -8.31 -17.71
N LEU A 54 6.52 -9.16 -16.93
CA LEU A 54 5.91 -10.34 -16.31
C LEU A 54 4.86 -9.91 -15.27
N ALA A 55 5.22 -9.03 -14.34
CA ALA A 55 4.33 -8.54 -13.30
C ALA A 55 3.13 -7.82 -13.91
N GLY A 56 3.32 -6.99 -14.93
CA GLY A 56 2.24 -6.28 -15.62
C GLY A 56 1.19 -7.22 -16.23
N GLY A 57 1.60 -8.39 -16.73
CA GLY A 57 0.67 -9.40 -17.25
C GLY A 57 -0.04 -10.22 -16.17
N LEU A 58 0.63 -10.48 -15.04
CA LEU A 58 0.08 -11.31 -13.96
C LEU A 58 -0.77 -10.53 -12.95
N ILE A 59 -0.42 -9.29 -12.64
CA ILE A 59 -1.13 -8.47 -11.65
C ILE A 59 -2.63 -8.36 -11.95
N PRO A 60 -3.12 -8.14 -13.19
CA PRO A 60 -4.56 -8.04 -13.45
C PRO A 60 -5.33 -9.34 -13.22
N ILE A 61 -4.68 -10.50 -13.35
CA ILE A 61 -5.33 -11.81 -13.41
C ILE A 61 -5.22 -12.63 -12.13
N VAL A 62 -4.47 -12.16 -11.13
CA VAL A 62 -4.42 -12.76 -9.79
C VAL A 62 -5.54 -12.22 -8.91
N ASP A 63 -5.83 -12.96 -7.84
CA ASP A 63 -6.76 -12.54 -6.79
C ASP A 63 -6.26 -11.30 -6.02
N GLU A 64 -7.18 -10.65 -5.30
CA GLU A 64 -6.89 -9.41 -4.57
C GLU A 64 -5.89 -9.63 -3.42
N GLU A 65 -5.96 -10.75 -2.71
CA GLU A 65 -5.07 -11.05 -1.59
C GLU A 65 -3.62 -11.17 -2.07
N THR A 66 -3.40 -11.91 -3.16
CA THR A 66 -2.09 -12.02 -3.80
C THR A 66 -1.58 -10.65 -4.28
N ALA A 67 -2.42 -9.85 -4.94
CA ALA A 67 -2.03 -8.54 -5.42
C ALA A 67 -1.66 -7.58 -4.28
N ALA A 68 -2.38 -7.63 -3.15
CA ALA A 68 -2.10 -6.83 -1.97
C ALA A 68 -0.73 -7.18 -1.37
N ILE A 69 -0.42 -8.48 -1.25
CA ILE A 69 0.88 -8.94 -0.73
C ILE A 69 2.04 -8.47 -1.63
N VAL A 70 1.83 -8.50 -2.95
CA VAL A 70 2.82 -7.99 -3.92
C VAL A 70 2.98 -6.48 -3.80
N ALA A 71 1.88 -5.74 -3.63
CA ALA A 71 1.92 -4.30 -3.41
C ALA A 71 2.67 -3.91 -2.13
N GLU A 72 2.43 -4.61 -1.02
CA GLU A 72 3.12 -4.38 0.27
C GLU A 72 4.64 -4.55 0.16
N LYS A 73 5.11 -5.46 -0.71
CA LYS A 73 6.54 -5.69 -0.95
C LYS A 73 7.15 -4.67 -1.91
N LEU A 74 6.44 -4.31 -2.96
CA LEU A 74 6.98 -3.50 -4.06
C LEU A 74 6.85 -2.00 -3.85
N ALA A 75 5.75 -1.53 -3.27
CA ALA A 75 5.50 -0.10 -3.09
C ALA A 75 6.58 0.63 -2.25
N PRO A 76 7.05 0.12 -1.09
CA PRO A 76 8.10 0.81 -0.33
C PRO A 76 9.50 0.70 -0.96
N PHE A 77 9.66 -0.05 -2.06
CA PHE A 77 10.95 -0.29 -2.68
C PHE A 77 11.22 0.72 -3.81
N ALA A 78 12.31 1.49 -3.67
CA ALA A 78 12.60 2.64 -4.54
C ALA A 78 12.87 2.26 -6.01
N ASP A 79 13.46 1.08 -6.26
CA ASP A 79 13.78 0.62 -7.61
C ASP A 79 12.60 -0.09 -8.30
N THR A 80 11.43 -0.14 -7.66
CA THR A 80 10.25 -0.75 -8.27
C THR A 80 9.84 0.04 -9.53
N PRO A 81 9.64 -0.65 -10.68
CA PRO A 81 9.20 0.00 -11.89
C PRO A 81 7.86 0.72 -11.68
N GLN A 82 7.80 1.99 -12.09
CA GLN A 82 6.59 2.81 -11.93
C GLN A 82 5.39 2.25 -12.71
N SER A 83 5.63 1.55 -13.82
CA SER A 83 4.59 0.84 -14.56
C SER A 83 3.92 -0.26 -13.74
N VAL A 84 4.69 -1.00 -12.93
CA VAL A 84 4.15 -2.06 -12.06
C VAL A 84 3.30 -1.46 -10.94
N LEU A 85 3.76 -0.37 -10.32
CA LEU A 85 2.99 0.35 -9.31
C LEU A 85 1.70 0.93 -9.89
N ALA A 86 1.73 1.48 -11.10
CA ALA A 86 0.54 1.96 -11.78
C ALA A 86 -0.46 0.82 -12.06
N THR A 87 0.01 -0.35 -12.51
CA THR A 87 -0.86 -1.52 -12.70
C THR A 87 -1.49 -2.00 -11.40
N LEU A 88 -0.74 -1.99 -10.29
CA LEU A 88 -1.29 -2.30 -8.96
C LEU A 88 -2.33 -1.27 -8.52
N ALA A 89 -2.05 0.03 -8.72
CA ALA A 89 -2.96 1.11 -8.38
C ALA A 89 -4.27 1.07 -9.19
N ALA A 90 -4.18 0.71 -10.48
CA ALA A 90 -5.33 0.57 -11.38
C ALA A 90 -6.29 -0.56 -10.97
N ARG A 91 -5.86 -1.51 -10.12
CA ARG A 91 -6.78 -2.52 -9.55
C ARG A 91 -7.81 -1.91 -8.60
N GLY A 92 -7.53 -0.72 -8.05
CA GLY A 92 -8.40 -0.08 -7.08
C GLY A 92 -8.40 -0.81 -5.72
N GLY A 93 -9.40 -0.50 -4.92
CA GLY A 93 -9.64 -1.13 -3.61
C GLY A 93 -8.42 -1.11 -2.70
N ARG A 94 -8.22 -2.22 -1.95
CA ARG A 94 -7.14 -2.34 -0.97
C ARG A 94 -5.75 -2.23 -1.59
N VAL A 95 -5.57 -2.76 -2.80
CA VAL A 95 -4.25 -2.79 -3.47
C VAL A 95 -3.79 -1.37 -3.78
N ARG A 96 -4.68 -0.53 -4.32
CA ARG A 96 -4.38 0.88 -4.58
C ARG A 96 -4.00 1.61 -3.30
N ASP A 97 -4.77 1.42 -2.22
CA ASP A 97 -4.55 2.13 -0.97
C ASP A 97 -3.18 1.79 -0.36
N ILE A 98 -2.74 0.52 -0.46
CA ILE A 98 -1.38 0.10 -0.09
C ILE A 98 -0.33 0.82 -0.93
N VAL A 99 -0.48 0.83 -2.26
CA VAL A 99 0.47 1.48 -3.17
C VAL A 99 0.58 2.97 -2.87
N LEU A 100 -0.54 3.67 -2.79
CA LEU A 100 -0.57 5.10 -2.51
C LEU A 100 -0.06 5.44 -1.11
N GLY A 101 -0.28 4.58 -0.12
CA GLY A 101 0.17 4.80 1.26
C GLY A 101 1.68 4.63 1.45
N THR A 102 2.30 3.73 0.67
CA THR A 102 3.68 3.28 0.92
C THR A 102 4.66 3.54 -0.21
N ALA A 103 4.19 3.89 -1.41
CA ALA A 103 5.04 4.23 -2.55
C ALA A 103 6.03 5.34 -2.19
N VAL A 104 7.31 5.11 -2.45
CA VAL A 104 8.39 6.10 -2.22
C VAL A 104 8.13 7.36 -3.03
N THR A 105 7.77 7.19 -4.30
CA THR A 105 7.50 8.27 -5.25
C THR A 105 6.13 8.07 -5.89
N LEU A 106 5.29 9.11 -5.83
CA LEU A 106 4.00 9.14 -6.52
C LEU A 106 4.19 9.80 -7.89
N SER A 107 4.46 8.99 -8.91
CA SER A 107 4.58 9.49 -10.28
C SER A 107 3.20 9.89 -10.83
N PRO A 108 3.13 10.82 -11.82
CA PRO A 108 1.86 11.20 -12.44
C PRO A 108 1.08 10.01 -12.98
N ALA A 109 1.77 9.06 -13.63
CA ALA A 109 1.14 7.84 -14.17
C ALA A 109 0.51 6.96 -13.09
N LEU A 110 1.12 6.89 -11.90
CA LEU A 110 0.58 6.16 -10.76
C LEU A 110 -0.67 6.84 -10.20
N ILE A 111 -0.65 8.17 -10.11
CA ILE A 111 -1.80 8.98 -9.67
C ILE A 111 -2.96 8.83 -10.65
N ASP A 112 -2.69 8.95 -11.96
CA ASP A 112 -3.71 8.78 -13.00
C ASP A 112 -4.32 7.37 -12.96
N ALA A 113 -3.49 6.34 -12.79
CA ALA A 113 -3.95 4.96 -12.64
C ALA A 113 -4.82 4.76 -11.40
N ALA A 114 -4.46 5.39 -10.28
CA ALA A 114 -5.21 5.31 -9.03
C ALA A 114 -6.59 5.99 -9.11
N LEU A 115 -6.77 6.93 -10.03
CA LEU A 115 -8.02 7.66 -10.27
C LEU A 115 -8.97 6.95 -11.25
N LEU A 116 -8.54 5.85 -11.89
CA LEU A 116 -9.33 5.18 -12.94
C LEU A 116 -10.69 4.67 -12.45
N ASP A 117 -10.82 4.29 -11.18
CA ASP A 117 -12.08 3.84 -10.58
C ASP A 117 -12.90 5.00 -9.97
N GLY A 118 -12.45 6.24 -10.13
CA GLY A 118 -13.11 7.44 -9.62
C GLY A 118 -13.00 7.61 -8.10
N ALA A 119 -12.15 6.84 -7.42
CA ALA A 119 -12.00 6.95 -5.97
C ALA A 119 -11.27 8.23 -5.56
N ASP A 120 -11.62 8.73 -4.37
CA ASP A 120 -10.88 9.81 -3.74
C ASP A 120 -9.55 9.29 -3.18
N LEU A 121 -8.45 9.82 -3.69
CA LEU A 121 -7.11 9.56 -3.19
C LEU A 121 -6.91 10.07 -1.75
N GLY A 122 -7.79 10.95 -1.27
CA GLY A 122 -7.67 11.64 0.00
C GLY A 122 -7.44 10.71 1.20
N SER A 123 -8.13 9.57 1.26
CA SER A 123 -7.98 8.60 2.36
C SER A 123 -6.60 7.94 2.33
N ALA A 124 -6.17 7.47 1.16
CA ALA A 124 -4.85 6.87 1.01
C ALA A 124 -3.73 7.88 1.26
N MET A 125 -3.90 9.12 0.80
CA MET A 125 -2.98 10.22 1.07
C MET A 125 -2.90 10.56 2.56
N ALA A 126 -4.03 10.56 3.27
CA ALA A 126 -4.08 10.76 4.72
C ALA A 126 -3.33 9.68 5.52
N GLY A 127 -3.22 8.46 4.98
CA GLY A 127 -2.44 7.37 5.56
C GLY A 127 -0.93 7.46 5.35
N ARG A 128 -0.43 8.37 4.50
CA ARG A 128 1.00 8.45 4.19
C ARG A 128 1.83 8.96 5.39
N PRO A 129 3.03 8.43 5.62
CA PRO A 129 3.94 8.97 6.61
C PRO A 129 4.50 10.33 6.15
N GLY A 130 4.85 11.20 7.11
CA GLY A 130 5.56 12.45 6.82
C GLY A 130 4.73 13.55 6.17
N LEU A 131 3.40 13.51 6.27
CA LEU A 131 2.54 14.57 5.75
C LEU A 131 2.85 15.92 6.42
N PRO A 132 3.01 17.01 5.64
CA PRO A 132 3.14 18.34 6.20
C PRO A 132 1.89 18.73 6.99
N ARG A 133 2.09 19.53 8.06
CA ARG A 133 0.98 19.97 8.92
C ARG A 133 -0.15 20.66 8.15
N ALA A 134 0.20 21.49 7.17
CA ALA A 134 -0.79 22.19 6.34
C ALA A 134 -1.71 21.20 5.61
N VAL A 135 -1.13 20.13 5.04
CA VAL A 135 -1.87 19.08 4.34
C VAL A 135 -2.78 18.31 5.30
N VAL A 136 -2.30 17.96 6.50
CA VAL A 136 -3.13 17.31 7.53
C VAL A 136 -4.32 18.18 7.91
N ALA A 137 -4.11 19.49 8.07
CA ALA A 137 -5.20 20.43 8.39
C ALA A 137 -6.22 20.54 7.25
N GLU A 138 -5.76 20.65 6.01
CA GLU A 138 -6.63 20.69 4.83
C GLU A 138 -7.46 19.39 4.68
N LEU A 139 -6.84 18.23 4.84
CA LEU A 139 -7.52 16.94 4.79
C LEU A 139 -8.56 16.82 5.92
N ALA A 140 -8.22 17.21 7.15
CA ALA A 140 -9.16 17.19 8.27
C ALA A 140 -10.34 18.18 8.10
N GLN A 141 -10.17 19.25 7.33
CA GLN A 141 -11.24 20.21 7.04
C GLN A 141 -12.24 19.69 6.01
N ARG A 142 -11.86 18.74 5.14
CA ARG A 142 -12.78 18.15 4.14
C ARG A 142 -13.98 17.46 4.77
N GLY A 143 -13.80 16.91 5.99
CA GLY A 143 -14.87 16.23 6.72
C GLY A 143 -15.34 14.94 6.07
N ASP A 144 -14.50 14.34 5.23
CA ASP A 144 -14.77 13.04 4.63
C ASP A 144 -14.49 11.93 5.67
N PRO A 145 -15.46 11.05 5.97
CA PRO A 145 -15.31 10.03 7.00
C PRO A 145 -14.18 9.02 6.75
N ALA A 146 -13.82 8.74 5.49
CA ALA A 146 -12.71 7.85 5.16
C ALA A 146 -11.37 8.55 5.41
N ILE A 147 -11.25 9.83 5.00
CA ILE A 147 -10.08 10.66 5.30
C ILE A 147 -9.87 10.81 6.80
N ASP A 148 -10.95 11.04 7.55
CA ASP A 148 -10.88 11.22 9.00
C ASP A 148 -10.38 9.98 9.73
N ARG A 149 -10.91 8.80 9.39
CA ARG A 149 -10.42 7.53 9.93
C ARG A 149 -8.95 7.29 9.55
N ALA A 150 -8.57 7.58 8.30
CA ALA A 150 -7.19 7.45 7.86
C ALA A 150 -6.24 8.38 8.63
N LEU A 151 -6.60 9.65 8.84
CA LEU A 151 -5.83 10.59 9.66
C LEU A 151 -5.74 10.16 11.12
N ALA A 152 -6.85 9.69 11.71
CA ALA A 152 -6.89 9.23 13.09
C ALA A 152 -6.02 7.97 13.29
N GLY A 153 -6.08 7.00 12.39
CA GLY A 153 -5.27 5.79 12.41
C GLY A 153 -3.79 6.00 12.03
N ASN A 154 -3.44 7.14 11.43
CA ASN A 154 -2.06 7.42 11.03
C ASN A 154 -1.22 7.89 12.24
N LEU A 155 -0.54 6.95 12.89
CA LEU A 155 0.36 7.21 14.01
C LEU A 155 1.71 7.82 13.59
N ALA A 156 2.01 7.90 12.29
CA ALA A 156 3.24 8.49 11.77
C ALA A 156 3.16 10.02 11.61
N ILE A 157 1.98 10.61 11.83
CA ILE A 157 1.77 12.07 11.87
C ILE A 157 1.42 12.52 13.28
N THR A 158 1.58 13.82 13.58
CA THR A 158 1.11 14.40 14.85
C THR A 158 -0.16 15.21 14.61
N LEU A 159 -1.23 14.89 15.33
CA LEU A 159 -2.46 15.66 15.27
C LEU A 159 -2.36 16.87 16.21
N ARG A 160 -2.47 18.07 15.65
CA ARG A 160 -2.49 19.33 16.41
C ARG A 160 -3.92 19.63 16.87
N SER A 161 -4.03 20.52 17.86
CA SER A 161 -5.30 20.84 18.54
C SER A 161 -6.46 21.17 17.59
N ASP A 162 -6.23 21.92 16.52
CA ASP A 162 -7.32 22.30 15.60
C ASP A 162 -7.80 21.11 14.75
N SER A 163 -6.88 20.36 14.13
CA SER A 163 -7.21 19.13 13.39
C SER A 163 -7.83 18.07 14.30
N ALA A 164 -7.28 17.90 15.52
CA ALA A 164 -7.80 17.00 16.54
C ALA A 164 -9.22 17.39 16.96
N ARG A 165 -9.50 18.69 17.20
CA ARG A 165 -10.85 19.18 17.53
C ARG A 165 -11.87 18.87 16.43
N HIS A 166 -11.50 19.06 15.17
CA HIS A 166 -12.38 18.73 14.05
C HIS A 166 -12.71 17.23 14.02
N LEU A 167 -11.69 16.38 14.17
CA LEU A 167 -11.85 14.92 14.18
C LEU A 167 -12.64 14.43 15.40
N VAL A 168 -12.33 14.93 16.61
CA VAL A 168 -13.03 14.61 17.86
C VAL A 168 -14.50 15.04 17.79
N GLY A 169 -14.77 16.23 17.25
CA GLY A 169 -16.14 16.71 17.07
C GLY A 169 -16.99 15.75 16.22
N ARG A 170 -16.40 15.16 15.17
CA ARG A 170 -17.05 14.17 14.30
C ARG A 170 -17.05 12.76 14.90
N GLY A 171 -16.02 12.38 15.65
CA GLY A 171 -15.92 11.10 16.35
C GLY A 171 -17.07 10.85 17.33
N ARG A 172 -17.74 11.90 17.82
CA ARG A 172 -18.98 11.75 18.61
C ARG A 172 -20.09 10.98 17.88
N ALA A 173 -20.17 11.14 16.57
CA ALA A 173 -21.17 10.47 15.73
C ALA A 173 -20.61 9.23 15.01
N ASP A 174 -19.31 8.99 15.11
CA ASP A 174 -18.59 7.93 14.39
C ASP A 174 -17.74 7.13 15.39
N PRO A 175 -18.23 5.96 15.86
CA PRO A 175 -17.57 5.17 16.89
C PRO A 175 -16.23 4.60 16.43
N ASP A 176 -16.07 4.32 15.13
CA ASP A 176 -14.80 3.83 14.59
C ASP A 176 -13.74 4.93 14.65
N LEU A 177 -14.11 6.14 14.25
CA LEU A 177 -13.24 7.31 14.35
C LEU A 177 -12.89 7.62 15.82
N ALA A 178 -13.87 7.58 16.73
CA ALA A 178 -13.63 7.75 18.15
C ALA A 178 -12.64 6.71 18.69
N GLY A 179 -12.82 5.43 18.36
CA GLY A 179 -11.92 4.36 18.76
C GLY A 179 -10.47 4.60 18.31
N LEU A 180 -10.28 5.03 17.06
CA LEU A 180 -8.96 5.36 16.53
C LEU A 180 -8.32 6.56 17.26
N LEU A 181 -9.10 7.62 17.53
CA LEU A 181 -8.61 8.80 18.25
C LEU A 181 -8.24 8.47 19.71
N LEU A 182 -9.02 7.63 20.39
CA LEU A 182 -8.74 7.18 21.76
C LEU A 182 -7.48 6.33 21.87
N ALA A 183 -7.09 5.64 20.79
CA ALA A 183 -5.86 4.86 20.75
C ALA A 183 -4.59 5.69 20.52
N ARG A 184 -4.72 7.01 20.25
CA ARG A 184 -3.58 7.87 19.93
C ARG A 184 -2.84 8.36 21.18
N PRO A 185 -1.52 8.14 21.29
CA PRO A 185 -0.74 8.58 22.45
C PRO A 185 -0.39 10.07 22.44
N ASP A 186 -0.50 10.75 21.30
CA ASP A 186 -0.15 12.17 21.15
C ASP A 186 -1.30 13.14 21.46
N LEU A 187 -2.51 12.63 21.70
CA LEU A 187 -3.68 13.43 22.07
C LEU A 187 -3.83 13.49 23.59
N ALA A 188 -4.05 14.68 24.14
CA ALA A 188 -4.30 14.86 25.57
C ALA A 188 -5.71 14.36 25.93
N ALA A 189 -5.87 13.86 27.16
CA ALA A 189 -7.18 13.44 27.67
C ALA A 189 -8.22 14.57 27.60
N ASP A 190 -7.81 15.82 27.81
CA ASP A 190 -8.67 17.01 27.70
C ASP A 190 -9.22 17.21 26.29
N ASP A 191 -8.41 16.91 25.26
CA ASP A 191 -8.85 17.00 23.86
C ASP A 191 -9.82 15.86 23.51
N LEU A 192 -9.71 14.71 24.19
CA LEU A 192 -10.56 13.52 23.99
C LEU A 192 -11.81 13.50 24.88
N ALA A 193 -11.88 14.31 25.93
CA ALA A 193 -13.02 14.43 26.84
C ALA A 193 -14.39 14.51 26.13
N PRO A 194 -14.54 15.23 24.99
CA PRO A 194 -15.77 15.26 24.22
C PRO A 194 -16.31 13.91 23.73
N LEU A 195 -15.50 12.85 23.63
CA LEU A 195 -15.91 11.52 23.15
C LEU A 195 -16.53 10.64 24.24
N TYR A 196 -16.38 11.01 25.50
CA TYR A 196 -16.92 10.27 26.64
C TYR A 196 -18.29 10.78 27.12
N LEU A 197 -18.81 11.83 26.49
CA LEU A 197 -20.07 12.51 26.81
C LEU A 197 -21.12 12.23 25.73
#